data_AF-A0A4P5R0X3-F1
#
_entry.id   AF-A0A4P5R0X3-F1
#
_cell.length_a   1.000
_cell.length_b   1.000
_cell.length_c   1.000
_cell.angle_alpha   90.00
_cell.angle_beta   90.00
_cell.angle_gamma   90.00
#
_symmetry.space_group_name_H-M   'P 1'
#
loop_
_entity.id
_entity.type
_entity.pdbx_description
1 polymer ?
#
loop_
_entity_poly.entity_id
_entity_poly.type
_entity_poly.pdbx_seq_one_letter_code
_entity_poly.pdbx_strand_id
1 'polypeptide(L)'
;MQVRFLPGSPLGGYLRAYLRLSLNRPLGGIASVKKFKKGDTVIYPQHGACTVKAIKRMRAFDVVQDYLILESVMTDATGKGMTLSVPVAKVYDLGIRPPVSKSELQDLVDVLSKPDPRVPANWSRRFKNHQEKLKSGDVYQVAEVVRNLAARDRENQLSAAEKTMYERARLNLISEIAPSKRCSTEEATRFLDDALEKGVLSAGGKSQLQELGRASTGGKRKADPKKADAKKSAKPKATSKKK
;
A
#
# COMPACT_ATOMS: atom_id res chain seq x y z
N MET A 1 7.21 26.78 30.22
CA MET A 1 6.00 27.40 29.64
C MET A 1 4.79 26.71 30.26
N GLN A 2 4.21 27.29 31.32
CA GLN A 2 3.05 26.74 32.03
C GLN A 2 1.77 27.27 31.39
N VAL A 3 0.92 26.38 30.89
CA VAL A 3 -0.43 26.73 30.42
C VAL A 3 -1.40 26.42 31.56
N ARG A 4 -1.90 27.46 32.24
CA ARG A 4 -3.00 27.37 33.21
C ARG A 4 -4.32 27.35 32.44
N PHE A 5 -5.22 26.43 32.76
CA PHE A 5 -6.61 26.41 32.27
C PHE A 5 -7.58 26.84 33.37
N LEU A 6 -8.53 27.70 33.01
CA LEU A 6 -9.58 28.25 33.87
C LEU A 6 -10.68 27.22 34.18
N PRO A 7 -11.28 27.23 35.38
CA PRO A 7 -12.33 26.29 35.76
C PRO A 7 -13.68 26.70 35.15
N GLY A 8 -14.30 25.81 34.36
CA GLY A 8 -15.68 26.01 33.86
C GLY A 8 -15.99 25.45 32.47
N SER A 9 -15.04 24.90 31.72
CA SER A 9 -15.34 24.34 30.39
C SER A 9 -15.88 22.89 30.45
N PRO A 10 -16.98 22.57 29.74
CA PRO A 10 -17.63 21.25 29.76
C PRO A 10 -16.83 20.14 29.05
N LEU A 11 -15.67 20.47 28.46
CA LEU A 11 -14.76 19.52 27.84
C LEU A 11 -13.90 18.72 28.85
N GLY A 12 -13.96 19.06 30.14
CA GLY A 12 -13.18 18.39 31.20
C GLY A 12 -13.70 17.00 31.62
N GLY A 13 -14.96 16.66 31.29
CA GLY A 13 -15.57 15.39 31.67
C GLY A 13 -15.17 14.21 30.78
N TYR A 14 -15.08 14.43 29.47
CA TYR A 14 -14.84 13.34 28.51
C TYR A 14 -13.40 12.81 28.54
N LEU A 15 -12.40 13.65 28.81
CA LEU A 15 -11.01 13.19 28.94
C LEU A 15 -10.72 12.47 30.27
N ARG A 16 -11.47 12.76 31.34
CA ARG A 16 -11.31 12.04 32.62
C ARG A 16 -11.89 10.63 32.58
N ALA A 17 -12.93 10.38 31.80
CA ALA A 17 -13.50 9.04 31.62
C ALA A 17 -12.57 8.11 30.82
N TYR A 18 -11.92 8.63 29.77
CA TYR A 18 -10.98 7.85 28.96
C TYR A 18 -9.70 7.45 29.70
N LEU A 19 -9.22 8.30 30.63
CA LEU A 19 -8.02 7.99 31.40
C LEU A 19 -8.28 6.98 32.53
N ARG A 20 -9.54 6.85 33.01
CA ARG A 20 -9.89 5.95 34.13
C ARG A 20 -10.28 4.53 33.70
N LEU A 21 -10.75 4.34 32.47
CA LEU A 21 -11.10 3.01 31.93
C LEU A 21 -9.90 2.23 31.38
N SER A 22 -8.74 2.88 31.16
CA SER A 22 -7.55 2.25 30.60
C SER A 22 -6.50 1.80 31.64
N LEU A 23 -6.69 2.11 32.93
CA LEU A 23 -5.64 1.95 33.95
C LEU A 23 -5.89 0.87 35.00
N ASN A 24 -6.91 0.02 34.86
CA ASN A 24 -7.15 -1.03 35.86
C ASN A 24 -7.78 -2.30 35.27
N ARG A 25 -7.11 -2.93 34.30
CA ARG A 25 -7.31 -4.36 34.04
C ARG A 25 -6.21 -5.14 34.78
N PRO A 26 -6.57 -6.14 35.61
CA PRO A 26 -5.59 -7.00 36.25
C PRO A 26 -4.78 -7.73 35.18
N LEU A 27 -3.50 -7.95 35.49
CA LEU A 27 -2.51 -8.68 34.70
C LEU A 27 -2.94 -10.14 34.50
N GLY A 28 -3.91 -10.35 33.62
CA GLY A 28 -4.37 -11.66 33.18
C GLY A 28 -3.72 -12.02 31.85
N GLY A 29 -2.68 -12.85 31.92
CA GLY A 29 -2.22 -13.71 30.83
C GLY A 29 -1.83 -13.01 29.52
N ILE A 30 -0.68 -12.33 29.49
CA ILE A 30 -0.05 -11.98 28.20
C ILE A 30 1.02 -13.03 27.93
N ALA A 31 0.71 -13.92 27.00
CA ALA A 31 1.64 -14.87 26.41
C ALA A 31 2.96 -14.17 26.05
N SER A 32 4.04 -14.57 26.74
CA SER A 32 5.44 -14.37 26.42
C SER A 32 5.78 -13.15 25.53
N VAL A 33 5.73 -11.94 26.11
CA VAL A 33 6.31 -10.75 25.48
C VAL A 33 7.79 -11.03 25.25
N LYS A 34 8.18 -11.25 24.00
CA LYS A 34 9.58 -11.35 23.60
C LYS A 34 10.25 -10.06 24.06
N LYS A 35 11.16 -10.15 25.04
CA LYS A 35 11.91 -8.98 25.51
C LYS A 35 12.74 -8.45 24.35
N PHE A 36 12.38 -7.30 23.81
CA PHE A 36 13.22 -6.60 22.84
C PHE A 36 14.57 -6.31 23.47
N LYS A 37 15.64 -6.50 22.70
CA LYS A 37 17.01 -6.19 23.10
C LYS A 37 17.53 -5.05 22.24
N LYS A 38 18.49 -4.31 22.80
CA LYS A 38 19.25 -3.34 22.03
C LYS A 38 19.94 -4.06 20.87
N GLY A 39 19.79 -3.52 19.66
CA GLY A 39 20.30 -4.10 18.43
C GLY A 39 19.31 -4.99 17.68
N ASP A 40 18.15 -5.32 18.26
CA ASP A 40 17.13 -6.06 17.52
C ASP A 40 16.58 -5.23 16.36
N THR A 41 16.41 -5.86 15.21
CA THR A 41 15.66 -5.29 14.09
C THR A 41 14.19 -5.61 14.25
N VAL A 42 13.35 -4.58 14.12
CA VAL A 42 11.90 -4.67 14.16
C VAL A 42 11.31 -3.90 13.00
N ILE A 43 10.09 -4.19 12.62
CA ILE A 43 9.38 -3.49 11.56
C ILE A 43 8.32 -2.62 12.19
N TYR A 44 8.33 -1.36 11.81
CA TYR A 44 7.25 -0.43 12.13
C TYR A 44 6.38 -0.22 10.88
N PRO A 45 5.07 -0.47 10.93
CA PRO A 45 4.17 -0.27 9.79
C PRO A 45 4.32 1.12 9.15
N GLN A 46 4.39 1.20 7.82
CA GLN A 46 4.64 2.42 7.04
C GLN A 46 6.06 3.03 7.13
N HIS A 47 6.83 2.76 8.18
CA HIS A 47 8.21 3.25 8.34
C HIS A 47 9.28 2.20 8.00
N GLY A 48 8.89 0.94 7.83
CA GLY A 48 9.77 -0.15 7.44
C GLY A 48 10.64 -0.64 8.61
N ALA A 49 11.78 -1.24 8.28
CA ALA A 49 12.70 -1.74 9.30
C ALA A 49 13.32 -0.62 10.14
N CYS A 50 13.33 -0.88 11.45
CA CYS A 50 13.86 -0.04 12.50
C CYS A 50 14.78 -0.87 13.39
N THR A 51 15.83 -0.26 13.92
CA THR A 51 16.73 -0.89 14.90
C THR A 51 16.42 -0.37 16.29
N VAL A 52 16.33 -1.27 17.27
CA VAL A 52 16.15 -0.92 18.69
C VAL A 52 17.46 -0.32 19.22
N LYS A 53 17.48 0.98 19.48
CA LYS A 53 18.67 1.69 20.00
C LYS A 53 18.78 1.62 21.51
N ALA A 54 17.64 1.73 22.21
CA ALA A 54 17.59 1.66 23.66
C ALA A 54 16.17 1.38 24.15
N ILE A 55 16.06 0.90 25.39
CA ILE A 55 14.82 0.90 26.16
C ILE A 55 15.03 1.88 27.30
N LYS A 56 14.21 2.94 27.35
CA LYS A 56 14.31 4.00 28.36
C LYS A 56 13.06 4.01 29.21
N ARG A 57 13.23 4.00 30.53
CA ARG A 57 12.16 4.29 31.47
C ARG A 57 11.94 5.80 31.54
N MET A 58 10.75 6.27 31.22
CA MET A 58 10.41 7.70 31.23
C MET A 58 9.09 7.92 31.96
N ARG A 59 8.99 9.06 32.65
CA ARG A 59 7.73 9.50 33.27
C ARG A 59 7.02 10.44 32.31
N ALA A 60 5.83 10.07 31.87
CA ALA A 60 4.97 10.92 31.05
C ALA A 60 3.57 10.93 31.67
N PHE A 61 2.98 12.12 31.83
CA PHE A 61 1.64 12.30 32.40
C PHE A 61 1.42 11.58 33.75
N ASP A 62 2.41 11.68 34.65
CA ASP A 62 2.43 11.01 35.96
C ASP A 62 2.44 9.47 35.96
N VAL A 63 2.59 8.85 34.79
CA VAL A 63 2.79 7.41 34.66
C VAL A 63 4.24 7.13 34.28
N VAL A 64 4.89 6.24 35.03
CA VAL A 64 6.22 5.72 34.70
C VAL A 64 6.02 4.51 33.78
N GLN A 65 6.53 4.59 32.55
CA GLN A 65 6.47 3.48 31.62
C GLN A 65 7.77 3.36 30.82
N ASP A 66 8.02 2.16 30.31
CA ASP A 66 9.18 1.87 29.48
C ASP A 66 8.87 2.23 28.02
N TYR A 67 9.80 2.92 27.37
CA TYR A 67 9.75 3.34 25.98
C TYR A 67 10.86 2.65 25.17
N LEU A 68 10.48 2.12 24.03
CA LEU A 68 11.35 1.60 23.00
C LEU A 68 11.81 2.76 22.11
N ILE A 69 13.13 2.98 22.03
CA ILE A 69 13.73 3.96 21.12
C ILE A 69 14.15 3.20 19.86
N LEU A 70 13.40 3.46 18.78
CA LEU A 70 13.59 2.88 17.46
C LEU A 70 14.27 3.90 16.56
N GLU A 71 15.17 3.44 15.70
CA GLU A 71 15.74 4.25 14.63
C GLU A 71 15.46 3.58 13.30
N SER A 72 14.79 4.29 12.38
CA SER A 72 14.51 3.78 11.05
C SER A 72 15.82 3.57 10.29
N VAL A 73 15.89 2.48 9.51
CA VAL A 73 17.00 2.22 8.59
C VAL A 73 16.95 3.19 7.39
N MET A 74 15.79 3.80 7.13
CA MET A 74 15.65 4.82 6.11
C MET A 74 16.27 6.13 6.59
N THR A 75 17.38 6.52 5.96
CA THR A 75 18.07 7.77 6.24
C THR A 75 17.45 8.93 5.49
N ASP A 76 17.40 10.09 6.13
CA ASP A 76 17.08 11.35 5.46
C ASP A 76 18.25 11.84 4.58
N ALA A 77 18.07 13.01 3.93
CA ALA A 77 19.11 13.65 3.13
C ALA A 77 20.39 14.02 3.94
N THR A 78 20.31 13.97 5.26
CA THR A 78 21.41 14.22 6.21
C THR A 78 22.14 12.92 6.59
N GLY A 79 21.71 11.77 6.06
CA GLY A 79 22.28 10.47 6.37
C GLY A 79 21.85 9.92 7.74
N LYS A 80 20.83 10.49 8.38
CA LYS A 80 20.36 10.06 9.71
C LYS A 80 18.97 9.43 9.64
N GLY A 81 18.80 8.30 10.35
CA GLY A 81 17.51 7.65 10.50
C GLY A 81 16.57 8.42 11.43
N MET A 82 15.28 8.46 11.10
CA MET A 82 14.26 9.02 11.99
C MET A 82 14.20 8.21 13.29
N THR A 83 14.27 8.89 14.43
CA THR A 83 14.15 8.25 15.75
C THR A 83 12.72 8.31 16.26
N LEU A 84 12.14 7.16 16.58
CA LEU A 84 10.78 6.99 17.10
C LEU A 84 10.84 6.51 18.55
N SER A 85 9.97 7.05 19.41
CA SER A 85 9.84 6.61 20.82
C SER A 85 8.47 6.00 21.02
N VAL A 86 8.41 4.70 21.29
CA VAL A 86 7.15 3.94 21.39
C VAL A 86 6.99 3.35 22.78
N PRO A 87 5.86 3.58 23.49
CA PRO A 87 5.58 2.91 24.75
C PRO A 87 5.55 1.39 24.56
N VAL A 88 6.25 0.63 25.40
CA VAL A 88 6.31 -0.85 25.30
C VAL A 88 4.91 -1.46 25.37
N ALA A 89 4.00 -0.86 26.13
CA ALA A 89 2.61 -1.30 26.24
C ALA A 89 1.82 -1.21 24.92
N LYS A 90 2.19 -0.31 23.99
CA LYS A 90 1.48 -0.08 22.72
C LYS A 90 2.15 -0.76 21.52
N VAL A 91 3.20 -1.54 21.73
CA VAL A 91 3.97 -2.16 20.65
C VAL A 91 3.10 -3.07 19.77
N TYR A 92 2.24 -3.89 20.39
CA TYR A 92 1.31 -4.76 19.67
C TYR A 92 0.21 -3.97 18.95
N ASP A 93 -0.35 -2.95 19.61
CA ASP A 93 -1.41 -2.12 19.05
C ASP A 93 -0.95 -1.33 17.81
N LEU A 94 0.34 -0.94 17.79
CA LEU A 94 0.96 -0.24 16.67
C LEU A 94 1.45 -1.19 15.56
N GLY A 95 1.27 -2.50 15.72
CA GLY A 95 1.65 -3.50 14.71
C GLY A 95 3.16 -3.68 14.53
N ILE A 96 3.95 -3.35 15.54
CA ILE A 96 5.41 -3.55 15.49
C ILE A 96 5.70 -5.05 15.58
N ARG A 97 6.44 -5.57 14.60
CA ARG A 97 6.70 -7.00 14.45
C ARG A 97 8.18 -7.30 14.20
N PRO A 98 8.64 -8.55 14.39
CA PRO A 98 9.92 -8.97 13.84
C PRO A 98 9.91 -8.98 12.30
N PRO A 99 11.08 -8.87 11.66
CA PRO A 99 11.22 -9.09 10.22
C PRO A 99 10.78 -10.49 9.82
N VAL A 100 10.43 -10.64 8.54
CA VAL A 100 10.03 -11.92 7.96
C VAL A 100 11.14 -12.99 8.05
N SER A 101 10.75 -14.25 8.19
CA SER A 101 11.67 -15.37 8.17
C SER A 101 12.10 -15.73 6.73
N LYS A 102 13.14 -16.55 6.59
CA LYS A 102 13.61 -17.02 5.28
C LYS A 102 12.57 -17.84 4.51
N SER A 103 11.71 -18.59 5.20
CA SER A 103 10.61 -19.33 4.57
C SER A 103 9.55 -18.36 4.02
N GLU A 104 9.17 -17.35 4.81
CA GLU A 104 8.21 -16.33 4.39
C GLU A 104 8.74 -15.47 3.23
N LEU A 105 10.06 -15.31 3.11
CA LEU A 105 10.65 -14.68 1.93
C LEU A 105 10.38 -15.46 0.64
N GLN A 106 10.34 -16.80 0.69
CA GLN A 106 10.03 -17.60 -0.49
C GLN A 106 8.57 -17.41 -0.89
N ASP A 107 7.65 -17.41 0.07
CA ASP A 107 6.24 -17.12 -0.16
C ASP A 107 6.04 -15.70 -0.72
N LEU A 108 6.84 -14.74 -0.24
CA LEU A 108 6.84 -13.36 -0.74
C LEU A 108 7.26 -13.29 -2.21
N VAL A 109 8.29 -14.04 -2.61
CA VAL A 109 8.72 -14.15 -4.00
C VAL A 109 7.59 -14.71 -4.86
N ASP A 110 6.87 -15.74 -4.39
CA ASP A 110 5.74 -16.31 -5.11
C ASP A 110 4.60 -15.30 -5.30
N VAL A 111 4.39 -14.39 -4.33
CA VAL A 111 3.42 -13.29 -4.47
C VAL A 111 3.90 -12.28 -5.50
N LEU A 112 5.18 -11.90 -5.48
CA LEU A 112 5.80 -10.94 -6.40
C LEU A 112 5.86 -11.46 -7.84
N SER A 113 6.09 -12.76 -8.03
CA SER A 113 6.21 -13.40 -9.34
C SER A 113 4.86 -13.83 -9.94
N LYS A 114 3.72 -13.38 -9.41
CA LYS A 114 2.40 -13.69 -10.01
C LYS A 114 2.15 -12.86 -11.28
N PRO A 115 1.77 -13.47 -12.41
CA PRO A 115 1.63 -12.78 -13.70
C PRO A 115 0.37 -11.91 -13.84
N ASP A 116 -0.71 -12.18 -13.10
CA ASP A 116 -1.98 -11.45 -13.23
C ASP A 116 -2.35 -10.66 -11.96
N PRO A 117 -2.12 -9.33 -11.95
CA PRO A 117 -2.57 -8.48 -10.88
C PRO A 117 -4.06 -8.16 -11.04
N ARG A 118 -4.93 -8.88 -10.33
CA ARG A 118 -6.36 -8.51 -10.21
C ARG A 118 -6.51 -7.15 -9.50
N VAL A 119 -6.60 -6.07 -10.27
CA VAL A 119 -6.82 -4.70 -9.76
C VAL A 119 -8.02 -4.04 -10.45
N PRO A 120 -8.77 -3.16 -9.75
CA PRO A 120 -9.85 -2.41 -10.37
C PRO A 120 -9.41 -1.62 -11.62
N ALA A 121 -10.24 -1.48 -12.64
CA ALA A 121 -9.89 -0.66 -13.80
C ALA A 121 -9.90 0.86 -13.49
N ASN A 122 -10.74 1.29 -12.55
CA ASN A 122 -10.85 2.69 -12.12
C ASN A 122 -9.63 3.11 -11.27
N TRP A 123 -8.92 4.14 -11.74
CA TRP A 123 -7.73 4.69 -11.09
C TRP A 123 -7.94 5.06 -9.62
N SER A 124 -8.99 5.83 -9.29
CA SER A 124 -9.24 6.28 -7.91
C SER A 124 -9.47 5.11 -6.96
N ARG A 125 -10.18 4.08 -7.44
CA ARG A 125 -10.44 2.86 -6.67
C ARG A 125 -9.15 2.05 -6.46
N ARG A 126 -8.31 1.93 -7.49
CA ARG A 126 -6.98 1.29 -7.36
C ARG A 126 -6.10 2.01 -6.36
N PHE A 127 -5.95 3.33 -6.52
CA PHE A 127 -5.08 4.12 -5.67
C PHE A 127 -5.49 4.01 -4.20
N LYS A 128 -6.80 4.09 -3.92
CA LYS A 128 -7.32 3.88 -2.57
C LYS A 128 -7.06 2.46 -2.05
N ASN A 129 -7.30 1.43 -2.85
CA ASN A 129 -7.01 0.05 -2.49
C ASN A 129 -5.52 -0.19 -2.19
N HIS A 130 -4.60 0.37 -2.99
CA HIS A 130 -3.17 0.30 -2.70
C HIS A 130 -2.81 1.05 -1.42
N GLN A 131 -3.40 2.22 -1.19
CA GLN A 131 -3.18 2.97 0.04
C GLN A 131 -3.66 2.21 1.28
N GLU A 132 -4.81 1.53 1.22
CA GLU A 132 -5.32 0.69 2.32
C GLU A 132 -4.39 -0.50 2.59
N LYS A 133 -3.90 -1.17 1.54
CA LYS A 133 -2.91 -2.24 1.64
C LYS A 133 -1.58 -1.78 2.25
N LEU A 134 -1.14 -0.56 1.96
CA LEU A 134 0.06 0.01 2.59
C LEU A 134 -0.18 0.45 4.05
N LYS A 135 -1.43 0.68 4.46
CA LYS A 135 -1.80 1.05 5.83
C LYS A 135 -1.96 -0.16 6.74
N SER A 136 -2.34 -1.32 6.21
CA SER A 136 -2.46 -2.56 6.99
C SER A 136 -1.14 -2.99 7.61
N GLY A 137 -0.02 -2.63 6.98
CA GLY A 137 1.32 -3.00 7.41
C GLY A 137 1.68 -4.45 7.08
N ASP A 138 0.80 -5.24 6.45
CA ASP A 138 1.07 -6.61 6.05
C ASP A 138 2.05 -6.65 4.87
N VAL A 139 3.17 -7.36 5.05
CA VAL A 139 4.25 -7.48 4.06
C VAL A 139 3.77 -8.08 2.74
N TYR A 140 2.82 -9.03 2.77
CA TYR A 140 2.27 -9.65 1.57
C TYR A 140 1.42 -8.66 0.79
N GLN A 141 0.65 -7.83 1.48
CA GLN A 141 -0.15 -6.77 0.85
C GLN A 141 0.73 -5.67 0.26
N VAL A 142 1.83 -5.31 0.93
CA VAL A 142 2.83 -4.38 0.38
C VAL A 142 3.47 -4.97 -0.89
N ALA A 143 3.84 -6.26 -0.87
CA ALA A 143 4.37 -6.98 -2.04
C ALA A 143 3.39 -6.98 -3.21
N GLU A 144 2.10 -7.19 -2.98
CA GLU A 144 1.08 -7.06 -4.02
C GLU A 144 1.03 -5.64 -4.61
N VAL A 145 1.12 -4.60 -3.79
CA VAL A 145 1.13 -3.21 -4.28
C VAL A 145 2.35 -2.95 -5.16
N VAL A 146 3.55 -3.38 -4.72
CA VAL A 146 4.79 -3.23 -5.49
C VAL A 146 4.71 -3.96 -6.81
N ARG A 147 4.27 -5.23 -6.81
CA ARG A 147 4.07 -6.00 -8.04
C ARG A 147 3.11 -5.30 -9.01
N ASN A 148 1.95 -4.87 -8.52
CA ASN A 148 0.93 -4.26 -9.38
C ASN A 148 1.39 -2.92 -9.97
N LEU A 149 2.12 -2.11 -9.20
CA LEU A 149 2.68 -0.84 -9.68
C LEU A 149 3.86 -1.07 -10.63
N ALA A 150 4.70 -2.09 -10.39
CA ALA A 150 5.79 -2.47 -11.28
C ALA A 150 5.29 -2.96 -12.65
N ALA A 151 4.26 -3.80 -12.66
CA ALA A 151 3.61 -4.25 -13.90
C ALA A 151 3.01 -3.07 -14.67
N ARG A 152 2.34 -2.16 -13.96
CA ARG A 152 1.77 -0.95 -14.57
C ARG A 152 2.85 -0.05 -15.15
N ASP A 153 3.92 0.26 -14.42
CA ASP A 153 5.01 1.15 -14.88
C ASP A 153 5.67 0.66 -16.18
N ARG A 154 5.67 -0.67 -16.42
CA ARG A 154 6.17 -1.29 -17.65
C ARG A 154 5.22 -1.15 -18.84
N GLU A 155 3.91 -1.28 -18.60
CA GLU A 155 2.88 -1.16 -19.66
C GLU A 155 2.51 0.29 -19.96
N ASN A 156 2.46 1.12 -18.92
CA ASN A 156 1.93 2.48 -18.93
C ASN A 156 2.69 3.36 -17.92
N GLN A 157 2.94 4.61 -18.28
CA GLN A 157 3.58 5.54 -17.35
C GLN A 157 2.74 5.74 -16.08
N LEU A 158 3.34 5.54 -14.90
CA LEU A 158 2.70 5.86 -13.63
C LEU A 158 2.48 7.38 -13.46
N SER A 159 1.40 7.77 -12.79
CA SER A 159 1.23 9.14 -12.33
C SER A 159 2.27 9.49 -11.25
N ALA A 160 2.55 10.78 -11.03
CA ALA A 160 3.49 11.23 -10.00
C ALA A 160 3.15 10.69 -8.59
N ALA A 161 1.86 10.59 -8.27
CA ALA A 161 1.39 10.03 -7.01
C ALA A 161 1.60 8.51 -6.92
N GLU A 162 1.31 7.76 -8.00
CA GLU A 162 1.60 6.33 -8.07
C GLU A 162 3.10 6.04 -8.02
N LYS A 163 3.94 6.86 -8.67
CA LYS A 163 5.40 6.74 -8.63
C LYS A 163 5.95 6.93 -7.22
N THR A 164 5.50 7.98 -6.53
CA THR A 164 5.88 8.21 -5.12
C THR A 164 5.43 7.05 -4.22
N MET A 165 4.23 6.50 -4.47
CA MET A 165 3.73 5.33 -3.75
C MET A 165 4.58 4.09 -4.02
N TYR A 166 4.96 3.86 -5.28
CA TYR A 166 5.77 2.73 -5.71
C TYR A 166 7.17 2.77 -5.07
N GLU A 167 7.85 3.92 -5.14
CA GLU A 167 9.18 4.11 -4.53
C GLU A 167 9.15 3.84 -3.02
N ARG A 168 8.16 4.40 -2.32
CA ARG A 168 7.99 4.15 -0.87
C ARG A 168 7.70 2.69 -0.54
N ALA A 169 6.83 2.04 -1.32
CA ALA A 169 6.50 0.64 -1.11
C ALA A 169 7.70 -0.29 -1.39
N ARG A 170 8.50 0.00 -2.41
CA ARG A 170 9.76 -0.72 -2.68
C ARG A 170 10.74 -0.59 -1.52
N LEU A 171 10.97 0.64 -1.03
CA LEU A 171 11.89 0.87 0.08
C LEU A 171 11.45 0.11 1.34
N ASN A 172 10.14 0.04 1.61
CA ASN A 172 9.59 -0.73 2.72
C ASN A 172 9.93 -2.24 2.57
N LEU A 173 9.68 -2.84 1.40
CA LEU A 173 10.02 -4.25 1.15
C LEU A 173 11.53 -4.52 1.19
N ILE A 174 12.35 -3.63 0.64
CA ILE A 174 13.81 -3.76 0.68
C ILE A 174 14.28 -3.77 2.15
N SER A 175 13.70 -2.89 2.97
CA SER A 175 14.00 -2.82 4.40
C SER A 175 13.60 -4.10 5.17
N GLU A 176 12.61 -4.84 4.69
CA GLU A 176 12.18 -6.14 5.24
C GLU A 176 13.06 -7.31 4.79
N ILE A 177 13.49 -7.29 3.52
CA ILE A 177 14.28 -8.35 2.91
C ILE A 177 15.72 -8.35 3.46
N ALA A 178 16.33 -7.18 3.61
CA ALA A 178 17.75 -7.06 3.96
C ALA A 178 18.09 -7.74 5.32
N PRO A 179 17.36 -7.49 6.43
CA PRO A 179 17.61 -8.15 7.71
C PRO A 179 17.39 -9.68 7.65
N SER A 180 16.38 -10.09 6.88
CA SER A 180 15.92 -11.47 6.77
C SER A 180 16.91 -12.36 6.00
N LYS A 181 17.50 -11.80 4.93
CA LYS A 181 18.52 -12.44 4.11
C LYS A 181 19.95 -12.18 4.61
N ARG A 182 20.13 -11.23 5.54
CA ARG A 182 21.43 -10.73 6.04
C ARG A 182 22.32 -10.23 4.90
N CYS A 183 21.74 -9.45 4.01
CA CYS A 183 22.39 -8.91 2.83
C CYS A 183 22.39 -7.38 2.86
N SER A 184 23.16 -6.74 1.97
CA SER A 184 23.13 -5.28 1.84
C SER A 184 21.79 -4.80 1.24
N THR A 185 21.52 -3.51 1.35
CA THR A 185 20.34 -2.87 0.74
C THR A 185 20.36 -3.04 -0.79
N GLU A 186 21.54 -2.98 -1.40
CA GLU A 186 21.75 -3.16 -2.84
C GLU A 186 21.46 -4.60 -3.26
N GLU A 187 21.92 -5.59 -2.49
CA GLU A 187 21.62 -7.01 -2.73
C GLU A 187 20.13 -7.33 -2.56
N ALA A 188 19.48 -6.71 -1.56
CA ALA A 188 18.05 -6.83 -1.36
C ALA A 188 17.26 -6.17 -2.51
N THR A 189 17.75 -5.06 -3.05
CA THR A 189 17.16 -4.39 -4.22
C THR A 189 17.25 -5.29 -5.45
N ARG A 190 18.42 -5.86 -5.74
CA ARG A 190 18.59 -6.83 -6.83
C ARG A 190 17.67 -8.03 -6.69
N PHE A 191 17.57 -8.57 -5.48
CA PHE A 191 16.67 -9.69 -5.20
C PHE A 191 15.19 -9.36 -5.46
N LEU A 192 14.75 -8.15 -5.09
CA LEU A 192 13.40 -7.68 -5.39
C LEU A 192 13.17 -7.55 -6.90
N ASP A 193 14.14 -6.99 -7.61
CA ASP A 193 14.05 -6.79 -9.07
C ASP A 193 14.02 -8.14 -9.82
N ASP A 194 14.87 -9.10 -9.43
CA ASP A 194 14.87 -10.47 -9.97
C ASP A 194 13.50 -11.15 -9.75
N ALA A 195 12.89 -10.98 -8.58
CA ALA A 195 11.58 -11.56 -8.27
C ALA A 195 10.46 -10.95 -9.12
N LEU A 196 10.52 -9.65 -9.39
CA LEU A 196 9.57 -8.94 -10.25
C LEU A 196 9.74 -9.34 -11.72
N GLU A 197 10.97 -9.57 -12.20
CA GLU A 197 11.21 -10.06 -13.57
C GLU A 197 10.68 -11.47 -13.82
N LYS A 198 10.83 -12.39 -12.86
CA LYS A 198 10.30 -13.75 -12.96
C LYS A 198 8.79 -13.79 -13.18
N GLY A 199 8.04 -12.90 -12.53
CA GLY A 199 6.60 -12.83 -12.71
C GLY A 199 6.18 -12.41 -14.12
N VAL A 200 7.00 -11.57 -14.75
CA VAL A 200 6.76 -11.08 -16.11
C VAL A 200 7.05 -12.14 -17.18
N LEU A 201 8.08 -12.98 -16.99
CA LEU A 201 8.37 -14.08 -17.92
C LEU A 201 7.25 -15.13 -17.97
N SER A 202 6.54 -15.36 -16.86
CA SER A 202 5.39 -16.28 -16.82
C SER A 202 4.13 -15.70 -17.48
N ALA A 203 4.00 -14.37 -17.55
CA ALA A 203 2.90 -13.68 -18.24
C ALA A 203 3.04 -13.70 -19.78
N GLY A 204 4.23 -14.03 -20.29
CA GLY A 204 4.48 -14.24 -21.73
C GLY A 204 3.89 -15.53 -22.32
N GLY A 205 3.23 -16.36 -21.50
CA GLY A 205 2.57 -17.59 -21.92
C GLY A 205 1.16 -17.36 -22.44
N LYS A 206 1.04 -17.03 -23.73
CA LYS A 206 -0.17 -17.07 -24.59
C LYS A 206 -1.16 -15.90 -24.49
N SER A 207 -0.79 -14.79 -25.14
CA SER A 207 -1.69 -14.03 -26.01
C SER A 207 -2.00 -14.80 -27.32
N GLN A 208 -2.33 -16.10 -27.23
CA GLN A 208 -2.69 -16.99 -28.35
C GLN A 208 -4.20 -17.25 -28.45
N LEU A 209 -5.02 -16.45 -27.76
CA LEU A 209 -6.48 -16.53 -27.79
C LEU A 209 -7.10 -15.27 -28.42
N GLN A 210 -6.57 -14.82 -29.56
CA GLN A 210 -7.22 -13.79 -30.38
C GLN A 210 -7.00 -13.91 -31.90
N GLU A 211 -6.38 -15.01 -32.38
CA GLU A 211 -6.20 -15.26 -33.82
C GLU A 211 -7.15 -16.31 -34.43
N LEU A 212 -8.02 -16.95 -33.63
CA LEU A 212 -9.02 -17.91 -34.13
C LEU A 212 -10.35 -17.27 -34.57
N GLY A 213 -10.45 -15.94 -34.57
CA GLY A 213 -11.68 -15.20 -34.97
C GLY A 213 -11.67 -14.60 -36.38
N ARG A 214 -10.60 -14.79 -37.19
CA ARG A 214 -10.46 -14.11 -38.49
C ARG A 214 -10.42 -15.02 -39.71
N ALA A 215 -10.60 -16.34 -39.56
CA ALA A 215 -10.69 -17.26 -40.68
C ALA A 215 -12.12 -17.82 -40.85
N SER A 216 -12.70 -17.56 -42.03
CA SER A 216 -14.08 -17.80 -42.46
C SER A 216 -15.07 -16.71 -41.97
N THR A 217 -15.65 -15.88 -42.80
CA THR A 217 -16.26 -16.13 -44.11
C THR A 217 -16.05 -14.98 -45.09
N GLY A 218 -15.31 -15.21 -46.17
CA GLY A 218 -15.36 -14.41 -47.38
C GLY A 218 -16.22 -15.14 -48.43
N GLY A 219 -17.29 -14.49 -48.89
CA GLY A 219 -18.13 -14.96 -50.00
C GLY A 219 -18.67 -13.78 -50.81
N LYS A 220 -18.02 -13.51 -51.96
CA LYS A 220 -18.31 -12.46 -52.97
C LYS A 220 -19.69 -12.59 -53.64
N ARG A 221 -20.26 -11.45 -54.08
CA ARG A 221 -20.84 -11.15 -55.43
C ARG A 221 -21.37 -9.69 -55.45
N LYS A 222 -20.75 -8.75 -56.20
CA LYS A 222 -20.93 -8.31 -57.61
C LYS A 222 -21.94 -7.13 -57.81
N ALA A 223 -21.38 -5.96 -58.13
CA ALA A 223 -21.76 -4.87 -59.08
C ALA A 223 -23.19 -4.25 -59.16
N ASP A 224 -23.22 -2.90 -59.17
CA ASP A 224 -24.32 -1.92 -59.40
C ASP A 224 -25.01 -1.96 -60.81
N PRO A 225 -26.18 -1.30 -61.04
CA PRO A 225 -26.24 0.14 -61.43
C PRO A 225 -27.48 0.98 -61.01
N LYS A 226 -27.34 2.33 -61.15
CA LYS A 226 -28.28 3.48 -60.90
C LYS A 226 -29.61 3.52 -61.69
N LYS A 227 -30.64 4.20 -61.11
CA LYS A 227 -31.53 5.26 -61.70
C LYS A 227 -32.49 5.85 -60.63
N ALA A 228 -32.54 7.18 -60.36
CA ALA A 228 -33.50 8.23 -60.84
C ALA A 228 -34.99 7.88 -60.60
N ASP A 229 -35.93 8.71 -60.08
CA ASP A 229 -36.16 10.17 -60.15
C ASP A 229 -37.39 10.59 -59.28
N ALA A 230 -37.63 11.91 -59.19
CA ALA A 230 -38.94 12.61 -59.02
C ALA A 230 -39.45 13.20 -57.67
N LYS A 231 -39.55 14.54 -57.72
CA LYS A 231 -40.26 15.54 -56.89
C LYS A 231 -41.79 15.37 -56.81
N LYS A 232 -42.42 15.95 -55.76
CA LYS A 232 -43.47 17.02 -55.78
C LYS A 232 -44.02 17.27 -54.35
N SER A 233 -43.88 18.46 -53.74
CA SER A 233 -44.84 19.61 -53.68
C SER A 233 -46.20 19.26 -53.04
N ALA A 234 -46.90 20.04 -52.20
CA ALA A 234 -46.77 21.36 -51.61
C ALA A 234 -47.86 21.50 -50.49
N LYS A 235 -47.73 22.57 -49.71
CA LYS A 235 -48.56 23.08 -48.59
C LYS A 235 -50.04 23.34 -48.95
N PRO A 236 -50.94 23.61 -47.97
CA PRO A 236 -51.13 25.02 -47.56
C PRO A 236 -51.37 25.27 -46.06
N LYS A 237 -51.06 26.51 -45.67
CA LYS A 237 -51.41 27.18 -44.39
C LYS A 237 -52.87 27.63 -44.44
N ALA A 238 -53.56 27.61 -43.30
CA ALA A 238 -54.66 28.52 -43.01
C ALA A 238 -54.53 29.07 -41.58
N THR A 239 -54.55 30.40 -41.49
CA THR A 239 -54.54 31.25 -40.30
C THR A 239 -55.96 31.70 -39.96
N SER A 240 -56.31 31.79 -38.67
CA SER A 240 -57.27 32.76 -38.09
C SER A 240 -57.40 32.50 -36.57
N LYS A 241 -57.63 33.41 -35.60
CA LYS A 241 -57.47 34.87 -35.40
C LYS A 241 -58.14 35.19 -34.04
N LYS A 242 -57.61 36.16 -33.26
CA LYS A 242 -58.25 36.97 -32.19
C LYS A 242 -58.75 36.25 -30.92
N LYS A 243 -58.66 36.82 -29.72
CA LYS A 243 -58.75 38.22 -29.30
C LYS A 243 -57.97 38.43 -28.01
#